data_AF-A0A194AGI0-F1
#
_entry.id   AF-A0A194AGI0-F1
#
_cell.length_a   1.000
_cell.length_b   1.000
_cell.length_c   1.000
_cell.angle_alpha   90.00
_cell.angle_beta   90.00
_cell.angle_gamma   90.00
#
_symmetry.space_group_name_H-M   'P 1'
#
loop_
_entity.id
_entity.type
_entity.pdbx_description
1 polymer ?
#
loop_
_entity_poly.entity_id
_entity_poly.type
_entity_poly.pdbx_seq_one_letter_code
_entity_poly.pdbx_strand_id
1 'polypeptide(L)'
;MAALLAEQRTDVLGLITVCGNLDHAVWTAMHNITPLYNSLNPADQAARLSSLPQVHFVGKADRNVTRAVTDAFVSRLGPGAPVTIQVLPGLAHGGEAWVKAWPALLAGIPWDL
;
A
#
# COMPACT_ATOMS: atom_id res chain seq x y z
N MET A 1 2.37 -6.34 -8.92
CA MET A 1 1.70 -5.85 -7.70
C MET A 1 0.31 -5.34 -8.04
N ALA A 2 -0.63 -5.32 -7.09
CA ALA A 2 -2.00 -4.83 -7.33
C ALA A 2 -2.03 -3.37 -7.82
N ALA A 3 -1.19 -2.50 -7.24
CA ALA A 3 -1.07 -1.10 -7.67
C ALA A 3 -0.66 -0.95 -9.14
N LEU A 4 0.35 -1.71 -9.59
CA LEU A 4 0.80 -1.71 -10.99
C LEU A 4 -0.30 -2.19 -11.95
N LEU A 5 -1.15 -3.14 -11.52
CA LEU A 5 -2.28 -3.59 -12.32
C LEU A 5 -3.40 -2.54 -12.37
N ALA A 6 -3.71 -1.92 -11.23
CA ALA A 6 -4.73 -0.88 -11.12
C ALA A 6 -4.39 0.34 -11.98
N GLU A 7 -3.11 0.70 -12.09
CA GLU A 7 -2.63 1.81 -12.93
C GLU A 7 -2.91 1.59 -14.43
N GLN A 8 -3.03 0.34 -14.84
CA GLN A 8 -3.22 -0.06 -16.24
C GLN A 8 -4.69 -0.33 -16.60
N ARG A 9 -5.60 -0.21 -15.62
CA ARG A 9 -7.01 -0.57 -15.77
C ARG A 9 -7.91 0.60 -15.40
N THR A 10 -9.01 0.74 -16.14
CA THR A 10 -10.02 1.79 -15.90
C THR A 10 -11.29 1.24 -15.25
N ASP A 11 -11.35 -0.07 -15.00
CA ASP A 11 -12.49 -0.80 -14.43
C ASP A 11 -12.25 -1.27 -12.99
N VAL A 12 -11.22 -0.73 -12.34
CA VAL A 12 -10.92 -0.96 -10.93
C VAL A 12 -11.63 0.12 -10.12
N LEU A 13 -12.47 -0.29 -9.17
CA LEU A 13 -13.24 0.63 -8.32
C LEU A 13 -12.44 1.17 -7.12
N GLY A 14 -11.43 0.44 -6.67
CA GLY A 14 -10.57 0.85 -5.57
C GLY A 14 -9.38 -0.09 -5.40
N LEU A 15 -8.37 0.38 -4.67
CA LEU A 15 -7.15 -0.37 -4.39
C LEU A 15 -6.96 -0.51 -2.88
N ILE A 16 -6.94 -1.77 -2.40
CA ILE A 16 -6.62 -2.10 -1.02
C ILE A 16 -5.26 -2.80 -0.99
N THR A 17 -4.40 -2.43 -0.05
CA THR A 17 -3.15 -3.16 0.21
C THR A 17 -3.01 -3.50 1.69
N VAL A 18 -2.46 -4.68 1.98
CA VAL A 18 -2.05 -5.10 3.33
C VAL A 18 -0.54 -5.29 3.32
N CYS A 19 0.19 -4.53 4.13
CA CYS A 19 1.66 -4.55 4.20
C CYS A 19 2.33 -4.45 2.81
N GLY A 20 1.76 -3.65 1.91
CA GLY A 20 2.19 -3.58 0.52
C GLY A 20 3.53 -2.86 0.34
N ASN A 21 4.50 -3.51 -0.32
CA ASN A 21 5.78 -2.90 -0.69
C ASN A 21 5.63 -1.90 -1.85
N LEU A 22 4.95 -0.78 -1.56
CA LEU A 22 4.51 0.21 -2.56
C LEU A 22 5.64 1.06 -3.14
N ASP A 23 6.78 1.15 -2.45
CA ASP A 23 8.00 1.79 -2.94
C ASP A 23 9.21 0.90 -2.65
N HIS A 24 9.59 0.07 -3.63
CA HIS A 24 10.68 -0.89 -3.43
C HIS A 24 12.06 -0.21 -3.33
N ALA A 25 12.22 1.02 -3.82
CA ALA A 25 13.45 1.79 -3.68
C ALA A 25 13.64 2.23 -2.21
N VAL A 26 12.58 2.73 -1.57
CA VAL A 26 12.60 3.04 -0.12
C VAL A 26 12.79 1.78 0.71
N TRP A 27 12.12 0.69 0.34
CA TRP A 27 12.26 -0.60 1.01
C TRP A 27 13.69 -1.15 0.94
N THR A 28 14.30 -1.19 -0.26
CA THR A 28 15.70 -1.69 -0.41
C THR A 28 16.71 -0.80 0.32
N ALA A 29 16.53 0.52 0.29
CA ALA A 29 17.37 1.46 1.04
C ALA A 29 17.27 1.23 2.56
N MET A 30 16.06 1.03 3.09
CA MET A 30 15.83 0.73 4.51
C MET A 30 16.53 -0.54 4.98
N HIS A 31 16.56 -1.57 4.14
CA HIS A 31 17.19 -2.85 4.45
C HIS A 31 18.69 -2.90 4.12
N ASN A 32 19.24 -1.83 3.54
CA ASN A 32 20.64 -1.77 3.08
C ASN A 32 21.00 -2.94 2.16
N ILE A 33 20.14 -3.19 1.17
CA ILE A 33 20.32 -4.26 0.17
C ILE A 33 20.34 -3.67 -1.24
N THR A 34 20.82 -4.46 -2.19
CA THR A 34 20.90 -4.07 -3.60
C THR A 34 19.53 -3.65 -4.14
N PRO A 35 19.40 -2.46 -4.76
CA PRO A 35 18.17 -2.02 -5.40
C PRO A 35 17.66 -2.99 -6.47
N LEU A 36 16.34 -3.02 -6.65
CA LEU A 36 15.69 -3.83 -7.68
C LEU A 36 15.65 -3.10 -9.04
N TYR A 37 16.83 -2.87 -9.64
CA TYR A 37 16.99 -1.99 -10.81
C TYR A 37 16.07 -2.27 -12.01
N ASN A 38 15.70 -3.54 -12.22
CA ASN A 38 14.87 -3.95 -13.37
C ASN A 38 13.42 -4.27 -12.98
N SER A 39 13.02 -3.94 -11.75
CA SER A 39 11.65 -4.15 -11.27
C SER A 39 10.83 -2.87 -11.37
N LEU A 40 9.59 -2.99 -11.85
CA LEU A 40 8.65 -1.88 -11.83
C LEU A 40 8.35 -1.47 -10.39
N ASN A 41 8.48 -0.17 -10.10
CA ASN A 41 8.12 0.40 -8.81
C ASN A 41 6.72 1.03 -8.89
N PRO A 42 5.73 0.61 -8.06
CA PRO A 42 4.42 1.25 -8.07
C PRO A 42 4.49 2.76 -7.80
N ALA A 43 5.47 3.20 -7.03
CA ALA A 43 5.60 4.59 -6.67
C ALA A 43 6.07 5.50 -7.83
N ASP A 44 6.68 4.94 -8.88
CA ASP A 44 7.12 5.74 -10.05
C ASP A 44 5.93 6.32 -10.82
N GLN A 45 4.79 5.63 -10.79
CA GLN A 45 3.59 5.97 -11.55
C GLN A 45 2.36 6.24 -10.66
N ALA A 46 2.59 6.48 -9.36
CA ALA A 46 1.53 6.69 -8.37
C ALA A 46 0.53 7.78 -8.78
N ALA A 47 0.97 8.85 -9.46
CA ALA A 47 0.10 9.93 -9.92
C ALA A 47 -1.06 9.46 -10.83
N ARG A 48 -0.92 8.34 -11.54
CA ARG A 48 -2.01 7.75 -12.36
C ARG A 48 -3.12 7.12 -11.52
N LEU A 49 -2.86 6.85 -10.25
CA LEU A 49 -3.81 6.36 -9.26
C LEU A 49 -4.42 7.50 -8.41
N SER A 50 -4.12 8.76 -8.72
CA SER A 50 -4.53 9.94 -7.92
C SER A 50 -6.04 10.09 -7.75
N SER A 51 -6.85 9.59 -8.69
CA SER A 51 -8.32 9.61 -8.59
C SER A 51 -8.91 8.30 -8.09
N LEU A 52 -8.11 7.23 -7.95
CA LEU A 52 -8.59 5.92 -7.54
C LEU A 52 -8.69 5.87 -6.01
N PRO A 53 -9.86 5.54 -5.43
CA PRO A 53 -10.00 5.33 -4.00
C PRO A 53 -9.03 4.26 -3.48
N GLN A 54 -8.31 4.58 -2.41
CA GLN A 54 -7.24 3.74 -1.87
C GLN A 54 -7.30 3.56 -0.36
N VAL A 55 -7.10 2.32 0.11
CA VAL A 55 -6.88 1.99 1.53
C VAL A 55 -5.59 1.18 1.67
N HIS A 56 -4.65 1.68 2.46
CA HIS A 56 -3.40 1.00 2.76
C HIS A 56 -3.34 0.61 4.23
N PHE A 57 -3.48 -0.67 4.52
CA PHE A 57 -3.32 -1.23 5.86
C PHE A 57 -1.84 -1.52 6.15
N VAL A 58 -1.34 -1.00 7.26
CA VAL A 58 0.06 -1.13 7.71
C VAL A 58 0.09 -1.73 9.11
N GLY A 59 0.88 -2.77 9.31
CA GLY A 59 1.13 -3.31 10.65
C GLY A 59 2.08 -2.42 11.45
N LYS A 60 1.70 -1.98 12.66
CA LYS A 60 2.58 -1.16 13.51
C LYS A 60 3.85 -1.91 13.95
N ALA A 61 3.79 -3.22 14.04
CA ALA A 61 4.92 -4.09 14.36
C ALA A 61 5.62 -4.64 13.10
N ASP A 62 5.22 -4.20 11.90
CA ASP A 62 5.88 -4.59 10.66
C ASP A 62 7.25 -3.92 10.56
N ARG A 63 8.30 -4.75 10.56
CA ARG A 63 9.69 -4.34 10.37
C ARG A 63 10.21 -4.65 8.97
N ASN A 64 9.44 -5.36 8.14
CA ASN A 64 9.77 -5.68 6.76
C ASN A 64 9.27 -4.59 5.82
N VAL A 65 7.98 -4.23 5.90
CA VAL A 65 7.37 -3.13 5.14
C VAL A 65 6.81 -2.12 6.14
N THR A 66 7.69 -1.23 6.59
CA THR A 66 7.29 -0.19 7.54
C THR A 66 6.39 0.85 6.86
N ARG A 67 5.72 1.67 7.69
CA ARG A 67 4.89 2.79 7.22
C ARG A 67 5.61 3.73 6.25
N ALA A 68 6.92 3.89 6.36
CA ALA A 68 7.70 4.76 5.48
C ALA A 68 7.58 4.37 3.99
N VAL A 69 7.44 3.07 3.69
CA VAL A 69 7.26 2.59 2.31
C VAL A 69 5.90 3.03 1.74
N THR A 70 4.84 2.95 2.55
CA THR A 70 3.51 3.44 2.16
C THR A 70 3.47 4.96 2.05
N ASP A 71 4.06 5.68 3.01
CA ASP A 71 4.09 7.15 2.99
C ASP A 71 4.84 7.67 1.74
N ALA A 72 5.93 7.00 1.34
CA ALA A 72 6.69 7.36 0.13
C ALA A 72 5.83 7.26 -1.14
N PHE A 73 5.05 6.19 -1.28
CA PHE A 73 4.10 6.03 -2.38
C PHE A 73 2.99 7.09 -2.32
N VAL A 74 2.35 7.28 -1.16
CA VAL A 74 1.23 8.21 -0.99
C VAL A 74 1.65 9.65 -1.27
N SER A 75 2.87 10.03 -0.92
CA SER A 75 3.41 11.37 -1.22
C SER A 75 3.44 11.68 -2.73
N ARG A 76 3.48 10.66 -3.58
CA ARG A 76 3.53 10.80 -5.05
C ARG A 76 2.15 10.73 -5.73
N LEU A 77 1.07 10.50 -4.98
CA LEU A 77 -0.31 10.56 -5.51
C LEU A 77 -0.74 12.00 -5.87
N GLY A 78 -0.13 13.00 -5.22
CA GLY A 78 -0.53 14.40 -5.35
C GLY A 78 -1.62 14.82 -4.36
N PRO A 79 -1.89 16.13 -4.25
CA PRO A 79 -2.86 16.65 -3.31
C PRO A 79 -4.29 16.22 -3.65
N GLY A 80 -5.09 15.91 -2.63
CA GLY A 80 -6.52 15.59 -2.79
C GLY A 80 -6.82 14.15 -3.23
N ALA A 81 -5.81 13.27 -3.36
CA ALA A 81 -6.05 11.87 -3.66
C ALA A 81 -6.92 11.20 -2.57
N PRO A 82 -7.94 10.38 -2.95
CA PRO A 82 -8.85 9.73 -2.01
C PRO A 82 -8.19 8.51 -1.36
N VAL A 83 -7.18 8.74 -0.53
CA VAL A 83 -6.35 7.70 0.08
C VAL A 83 -6.43 7.72 1.61
N THR A 84 -6.51 6.55 2.22
CA THR A 84 -6.44 6.38 3.68
C THR A 84 -5.33 5.39 4.03
N ILE A 85 -4.47 5.76 4.99
CA ILE A 85 -3.51 4.84 5.60
C ILE A 85 -4.05 4.43 6.98
N GLN A 86 -4.27 3.14 7.19
CA GLN A 86 -4.69 2.59 8.48
C GLN A 86 -3.53 1.83 9.12
N VAL A 87 -3.11 2.26 10.31
CA VAL A 87 -2.00 1.64 11.06
C VAL A 87 -2.58 0.77 12.17
N LEU A 88 -2.34 -0.54 12.12
CA LEU A 88 -2.93 -1.52 13.02
C LEU A 88 -1.94 -1.89 14.14
N PRO A 89 -2.26 -1.62 15.41
CA PRO A 89 -1.41 -1.97 16.54
C PRO A 89 -1.16 -3.48 16.63
N GLY A 90 0.08 -3.88 16.93
CA GLY A 90 0.43 -5.29 17.20
C GLY A 90 0.53 -6.20 15.97
N LEU A 91 0.08 -5.76 14.79
CA LEU A 91 0.20 -6.54 13.56
C LEU A 91 1.62 -6.38 12.98
N ALA A 92 2.27 -7.51 12.71
CA ALA A 92 3.54 -7.60 11.99
C ALA A 92 3.30 -7.79 10.48
N HIS A 93 4.36 -8.04 9.71
CA HIS A 93 4.26 -8.19 8.25
C HIS A 93 3.28 -9.28 7.80
N GLY A 94 3.22 -10.40 8.52
CA GLY A 94 2.38 -11.54 8.20
C GLY A 94 1.81 -12.23 9.44
N GLY A 95 1.24 -13.41 9.22
CA GLY A 95 0.60 -14.23 10.25
C GLY A 95 -0.92 -14.13 10.27
N GLU A 96 -1.56 -14.97 11.07
CA GLU A 96 -3.03 -15.13 11.11
C GLU A 96 -3.78 -13.89 11.62
N ALA A 97 -3.09 -12.94 12.27
CA ALA A 97 -3.72 -11.73 12.80
C ALA A 97 -4.39 -10.91 11.70
N TRP A 98 -3.82 -10.86 10.49
CA TRP A 98 -4.44 -10.21 9.34
C TRP A 98 -5.73 -10.91 8.90
N VAL A 99 -5.72 -12.25 8.85
CA VAL A 99 -6.91 -13.04 8.49
C VAL A 99 -8.04 -12.80 9.49
N LYS A 100 -7.72 -12.80 10.80
CA LYS A 100 -8.69 -12.55 11.87
C LYS A 100 -9.24 -11.12 11.83
N ALA A 101 -8.42 -10.13 11.48
CA ALA A 101 -8.84 -8.74 11.37
C ALA A 101 -9.63 -8.44 10.08
N TRP A 102 -9.37 -9.17 9.00
CA TRP A 102 -9.85 -8.85 7.66
C TRP A 102 -11.36 -8.59 7.53
N PRO A 103 -12.26 -9.39 8.12
CA PRO A 103 -13.70 -9.13 8.01
C PRO A 103 -14.10 -7.75 8.55
N ALA A 104 -13.52 -7.33 9.68
CA ALA A 104 -13.78 -6.02 10.28
C ALA A 104 -13.14 -4.88 9.47
N LEU A 105 -11.91 -5.10 8.97
CA LEU A 105 -11.22 -4.13 8.13
C LEU A 105 -11.99 -3.86 6.83
N LEU A 106 -12.47 -4.92 6.17
CA LEU A 106 -13.23 -4.83 4.92
C LEU A 106 -14.58 -4.13 5.13
N ALA A 107 -15.30 -4.47 6.21
CA ALA A 107 -16.57 -3.82 6.55
C ALA A 107 -16.42 -2.32 6.88
N GLY A 108 -15.22 -1.89 7.29
CA GLY A 108 -14.91 -0.48 7.59
C GLY A 108 -14.50 0.37 6.39
N ILE A 109 -14.44 -0.20 5.17
CA ILE A 109 -14.08 0.55 3.97
C ILE A 109 -15.30 1.35 3.49
N PRO A 110 -15.18 2.68 3.31
CA PRO A 110 -16.31 3.55 2.96
C PRO A 110 -16.59 3.52 1.45
N TRP A 111 -16.58 2.34 0.84
CA TRP A 111 -16.91 2.12 -0.58
C TRP A 111 -18.11 1.20 -0.66
N ASP A 112 -18.99 1.45 -1.61
CA ASP A 112 -20.09 0.54 -1.93
C ASP A 112 -19.48 -0.68 -2.68
N LEU A 113 -19.15 -1.73 -1.92
CA LEU A 113 -18.61 -3.01 -2.42
C LEU A 113 -19.71 -4.04 -2.68
#